data_AF-A0A0A2X3C8-F1
#
_entry.id   AF-A0A0A2X3C8-F1
#
_cell.length_a   1.000
_cell.length_b   1.000
_cell.length_c   1.000
_cell.angle_alpha   90.00
_cell.angle_beta   90.00
_cell.angle_gamma   90.00
#
_symmetry.space_group_name_H-M   'P 1'
#
loop_
_entity.id
_entity.type
_entity.pdbx_description
1 polymer ?
#
loop_
_entity_poly.entity_id
_entity_poly.type
_entity_poly.pdbx_seq_one_letter_code
_entity_poly.pdbx_strand_id
1 'polypeptide(L)'
;MNESEGYVVYFFPQALEALGEAIKPYLREGPGGEHVLCHEIDTGGGLIEMTIMAQTNDGRSVALELMVPGSMVKMVVSARSEAGFGFSPRVAPALMASLPPVSEQAPAPSAPTQAVPQSGDAPAVTTKAESSNLPPEG
;
A
#
# COMPACT_ATOMS: atom_id res chain seq x y z
N MET A 1 12.96 -2.94 -19.91
CA MET A 1 11.63 -2.69 -19.32
C MET A 1 11.37 -3.78 -18.30
N ASN A 2 11.64 -3.52 -17.03
CA ASN A 2 11.27 -4.41 -15.93
C ASN A 2 11.11 -3.56 -14.68
N GLU A 3 10.23 -2.57 -14.80
CA GLU A 3 9.64 -1.89 -13.67
C GLU A 3 8.66 -2.91 -13.09
N SER A 4 9.00 -3.47 -11.93
CA SER A 4 8.24 -4.56 -11.30
C SER A 4 7.03 -3.94 -10.60
N GLU A 5 6.13 -3.39 -11.40
CA GLU A 5 4.84 -2.86 -10.96
C GLU A 5 3.74 -3.83 -11.37
N GLY A 6 3.01 -4.33 -10.39
CA GLY A 6 1.91 -5.25 -10.61
C GLY A 6 1.47 -5.96 -9.33
N TYR A 7 0.67 -7.00 -9.52
CA TYR A 7 0.07 -7.77 -8.45
C TYR A 7 0.32 -9.25 -8.66
N VAL A 8 0.58 -9.96 -7.57
CA VAL A 8 0.71 -11.40 -7.52
C VAL A 8 -0.52 -11.95 -6.80
N VAL A 9 -1.26 -12.83 -7.48
CA VAL A 9 -2.49 -13.42 -6.94
C VAL A 9 -2.29 -14.90 -6.70
N TYR A 10 -2.47 -15.30 -5.46
CA TYR A 10 -2.44 -16.69 -5.02
C TYR A 10 -3.87 -17.21 -4.90
N PHE A 11 -4.09 -18.43 -5.37
CA PHE A 11 -5.37 -19.11 -5.31
C PHE A 11 -5.38 -20.18 -4.22
N PHE A 12 -6.56 -20.55 -3.73
CA PHE A 12 -6.70 -21.76 -2.92
C PHE A 12 -6.52 -23.01 -3.82
N PRO A 13 -6.04 -24.15 -3.27
CA PRO A 13 -5.89 -25.38 -4.07
C PRO A 13 -7.18 -25.79 -4.80
N GLN A 14 -8.32 -25.72 -4.10
CA GLN A 14 -9.63 -26.01 -4.68
C GLN A 14 -9.98 -25.09 -5.87
N ALA A 15 -9.51 -23.84 -5.84
CA ALA A 15 -9.72 -22.92 -6.95
C ALA A 15 -8.87 -23.30 -8.18
N LEU A 16 -7.65 -23.76 -7.97
CA LEU A 16 -6.80 -24.26 -9.05
C LEU A 16 -7.41 -25.50 -9.71
N GLU A 17 -8.01 -26.39 -8.91
CA GLU A 17 -8.74 -27.55 -9.42
C GLU A 17 -10.00 -27.15 -10.21
N ALA A 18 -10.73 -26.14 -9.75
CA ALA A 18 -11.97 -25.68 -10.39
C ALA A 18 -11.73 -24.85 -11.66
N LEU A 19 -10.75 -23.93 -11.63
CA LEU A 19 -10.37 -23.10 -12.77
C LEU A 19 -9.60 -23.91 -13.82
N GLY A 20 -8.90 -24.95 -13.38
CA GLY A 20 -8.35 -26.01 -14.22
C GLY A 20 -7.39 -25.51 -15.31
N GLU A 21 -7.49 -26.12 -16.50
CA GLU A 21 -6.63 -25.85 -17.66
C GLU A 21 -6.71 -24.41 -18.18
N ALA A 22 -7.80 -23.69 -17.90
CA ALA A 22 -8.03 -22.35 -18.47
C ALA A 22 -7.03 -21.31 -17.95
N ILE A 23 -6.61 -21.43 -16.68
CA ILE A 23 -5.68 -20.48 -16.06
C ILE A 23 -4.22 -20.93 -16.09
N LYS A 24 -3.97 -22.22 -16.37
CA LYS A 24 -2.62 -22.80 -16.43
C LYS A 24 -1.61 -22.02 -17.27
N PRO A 25 -1.92 -21.50 -18.47
CA PRO A 25 -0.93 -20.75 -19.24
C PRO A 25 -0.49 -19.43 -18.57
N TYR A 26 -1.22 -18.96 -17.56
CA TYR A 26 -0.93 -17.73 -16.83
C TYR A 26 -0.36 -18.00 -15.43
N LEU A 27 -0.38 -19.25 -14.96
CA LEU A 27 0.20 -19.64 -13.70
C LEU A 27 1.73 -19.62 -13.79
N ARG A 28 2.35 -19.05 -12.76
CA ARG A 28 3.78 -19.06 -12.53
C ARG A 28 4.07 -19.76 -11.22
N GLU A 29 5.16 -20.49 -11.18
CA GLU A 29 5.64 -21.12 -9.95
C GLU A 29 6.58 -20.16 -9.21
N GLY A 30 6.46 -20.12 -7.88
CA GLY A 30 7.32 -19.31 -7.03
C GLY A 30 7.41 -19.85 -5.61
N PRO A 31 8.23 -19.24 -4.73
CA PRO A 31 8.43 -19.72 -3.36
C PRO A 31 7.16 -19.83 -2.52
N GLY A 32 6.11 -19.07 -2.88
CA GLY A 32 4.79 -19.10 -2.23
C GLY A 32 3.76 -20.03 -2.88
N GLY A 33 4.16 -20.80 -3.89
CA GLY A 33 3.27 -21.65 -4.70
C GLY A 33 2.87 -21.02 -6.04
N GLU A 34 1.94 -21.70 -6.73
CA GLU A 34 1.39 -21.25 -8.01
C GLU A 34 0.62 -19.93 -7.85
N HIS A 35 0.93 -18.97 -8.72
CA HIS A 35 0.36 -17.63 -8.68
C HIS A 35 0.19 -17.05 -10.08
N VAL A 36 -0.72 -16.09 -10.23
CA VAL A 36 -0.86 -15.29 -11.45
C VAL A 36 -0.24 -13.92 -11.22
N LEU A 37 0.55 -13.45 -12.19
CA LEU A 37 1.07 -12.09 -12.21
C LEU A 37 0.16 -11.20 -13.08
N CYS A 38 -0.33 -10.11 -12.49
CA CYS A 38 -1.23 -9.16 -13.11
C CYS A 38 -0.66 -7.76 -13.09
N HIS A 39 -1.09 -6.92 -14.02
CA HIS A 39 -0.76 -5.51 -14.04
C HIS A 39 -1.70 -4.70 -13.14
N GLU A 40 -3.00 -5.00 -13.21
CA GLU A 40 -4.06 -4.31 -12.48
C GLU A 40 -5.02 -5.31 -11.84
N ILE A 41 -5.66 -4.88 -10.75
CA ILE A 41 -6.70 -5.63 -10.06
C ILE A 41 -7.81 -4.67 -9.62
N ASP A 42 -9.06 -5.03 -9.91
CA ASP A 42 -10.26 -4.40 -9.36
C ASP A 42 -11.03 -5.40 -8.47
N THR A 43 -11.40 -4.95 -7.27
CA THR A 43 -12.16 -5.74 -6.28
C THR A 43 -13.49 -5.09 -5.92
N GLY A 44 -13.94 -4.07 -6.67
CA GLY A 44 -15.17 -3.34 -6.42
C GLY A 44 -16.46 -4.13 -6.71
N GLY A 45 -16.35 -5.21 -7.49
CA GLY A 45 -17.48 -6.06 -7.92
C GLY A 45 -17.65 -7.36 -7.12
N GLY A 46 -18.59 -8.19 -7.57
CA GLY A 46 -18.75 -9.56 -7.04
C GLY A 46 -17.66 -10.53 -7.50
N LEU A 47 -16.89 -10.14 -8.52
CA LEU A 47 -15.72 -10.83 -9.03
C LEU A 47 -14.51 -9.92 -8.87
N ILE A 48 -13.35 -10.53 -8.66
CA ILE A 48 -12.06 -9.85 -8.75
C ILE A 48 -11.67 -9.84 -10.22
N GLU A 49 -11.52 -8.65 -10.78
CA GLU A 49 -11.12 -8.43 -12.15
C GLU A 49 -9.61 -8.22 -12.19
N MET A 50 -8.91 -8.95 -13.05
CA MET A 50 -7.45 -8.99 -13.09
C MET A 50 -6.98 -8.80 -14.53
N THR A 51 -6.15 -7.77 -14.76
CA THR A 51 -5.61 -7.48 -16.09
C THR A 51 -4.24 -8.12 -16.26
N ILE A 52 -4.09 -9.01 -17.25
CA ILE A 52 -2.87 -9.74 -17.58
C ILE A 52 -2.35 -9.24 -18.93
N MET A 53 -1.08 -8.85 -18.97
CA MET A 53 -0.39 -8.47 -20.21
C MET A 53 0.29 -9.70 -20.80
N ALA A 54 -0.22 -10.20 -21.93
CA ALA A 54 0.38 -11.30 -22.67
C ALA A 54 1.05 -10.81 -23.96
N GLN A 55 2.08 -11.51 -24.39
CA GLN A 55 2.72 -11.30 -25.69
C GLN A 55 2.20 -12.37 -26.65
N THR A 56 1.60 -11.95 -27.76
CA THR A 56 1.21 -12.86 -28.84
C THR A 56 2.44 -13.31 -29.64
N ASN A 57 2.28 -14.39 -30.41
CA ASN A 57 3.37 -14.95 -31.23
C ASN A 57 3.87 -13.96 -32.32
N ASP A 58 3.03 -13.01 -32.72
CA ASP A 58 3.37 -11.90 -33.61
C ASP A 58 4.11 -10.73 -32.92
N GLY A 59 4.45 -10.87 -31.63
CA GLY A 59 5.13 -9.83 -30.86
C GLY A 59 4.24 -8.65 -30.42
N ARG A 60 2.92 -8.73 -30.67
CA ARG A 60 1.95 -7.73 -30.19
C ARG A 60 1.58 -8.02 -28.73
N SER A 61 1.56 -6.99 -27.90
CA SER A 61 1.04 -7.07 -26.54
C SER A 61 -0.49 -7.07 -26.56
N VAL A 62 -1.10 -8.00 -25.84
CA VAL A 62 -2.54 -8.11 -25.66
C VAL A 62 -2.82 -8.04 -24.16
N ALA A 63 -3.76 -7.17 -23.78
CA ALA A 63 -4.33 -7.16 -22.43
C ALA A 63 -5.48 -8.16 -22.39
N LEU A 64 -5.45 -9.08 -21.41
CA LEU A 64 -6.53 -10.01 -21.12
C LEU A 64 -7.10 -9.70 -19.75
N GLU A 65 -8.42 -9.69 -19.65
CA GLU A 65 -9.14 -9.55 -18.39
C GLU A 65 -9.57 -10.94 -17.91
N LEU A 66 -9.13 -11.28 -16.69
CA LEU A 66 -9.52 -12.51 -16.00
C LEU A 66 -10.41 -12.13 -14.81
N MET A 67 -11.64 -12.63 -14.80
CA MET A 67 -12.59 -12.40 -13.71
C MET A 67 -12.69 -13.67 -12.87
N VAL A 68 -12.39 -13.57 -11.57
CA VAL A 68 -12.43 -14.72 -10.66
C VAL A 68 -13.23 -14.37 -9.39
N PRO A 69 -14.08 -15.28 -8.87
CA PRO A 69 -14.73 -15.06 -7.59
C PRO A 69 -13.71 -14.82 -6.47
N GLY A 70 -13.95 -13.82 -5.61
CA GLY A 70 -13.03 -13.52 -4.51
C GLY A 70 -12.84 -14.68 -3.52
N SER A 71 -13.83 -15.59 -3.41
CA SER A 71 -13.74 -16.80 -2.58
C SER A 71 -12.68 -17.81 -3.06
N MET A 72 -12.25 -17.71 -4.31
CA MET A 72 -11.22 -18.57 -4.90
C MET A 72 -9.81 -18.02 -4.70
N VAL A 73 -9.69 -16.74 -4.36
CA VAL A 73 -8.41 -16.05 -4.15
C VAL A 73 -8.00 -16.14 -2.69
N LYS A 74 -6.79 -16.67 -2.45
CA LYS A 74 -6.20 -16.80 -1.13
C LYS A 74 -5.56 -15.50 -0.67
N MET A 75 -4.81 -14.85 -1.55
CA MET A 75 -4.02 -13.67 -1.20
C MET A 75 -3.64 -12.88 -2.46
N VAL A 76 -3.67 -11.55 -2.35
CA VAL A 76 -3.18 -10.63 -3.38
C VAL A 76 -2.02 -9.83 -2.80
N VAL A 77 -0.89 -9.80 -3.51
CA VAL A 77 0.32 -9.09 -3.11
C VAL A 77 0.68 -8.06 -4.17
N SER A 78 0.67 -6.78 -3.82
CA SER A 78 1.17 -5.74 -4.73
C SER A 78 2.70 -5.70 -4.70
N ALA A 79 3.33 -5.86 -5.85
CA ALA A 79 4.74 -5.55 -6.04
C ALA A 79 4.83 -4.17 -6.69
N ARG A 80 5.38 -3.19 -5.96
CA ARG A 80 5.77 -1.91 -6.53
C ARG A 80 7.27 -1.78 -6.37
N SER A 81 8.02 -1.78 -7.47
CA SER A 81 9.41 -1.35 -7.44
C SER A 81 9.43 0.15 -7.13
N GLU A 82 10.15 0.55 -6.09
CA GLU A 82 10.29 1.96 -5.71
C GLU A 82 10.73 2.82 -6.89
N ALA A 83 9.81 3.59 -7.45
CA ALA A 83 10.10 4.96 -7.82
C ALA A 83 9.96 5.81 -6.54
N GLY A 84 10.99 5.76 -5.69
CA GLY A 84 11.21 6.55 -4.46
C GLY A 84 9.97 6.98 -3.67
N PHE A 85 9.62 6.24 -2.62
CA PHE A 85 8.73 6.77 -1.58
C PHE A 85 9.53 7.74 -0.70
N GLY A 86 9.41 9.04 -0.96
CA GLY A 86 10.04 10.08 -0.15
C GLY A 86 9.89 11.48 -0.72
N PHE A 87 9.85 12.49 0.15
CA PHE A 87 10.01 13.89 -0.24
C PHE A 87 11.47 14.14 -0.61
N SER A 88 11.92 13.66 -1.77
CA SER A 88 13.17 14.16 -2.33
C SER A 88 12.92 15.62 -2.75
N PRO A 89 13.64 16.60 -2.19
CA PRO A 89 13.57 17.94 -2.72
C PRO A 89 13.98 17.84 -4.19
N ARG A 90 13.12 18.32 -5.10
CA ARG A 90 13.50 18.53 -6.50
C ARG A 90 14.51 19.68 -6.55
N VAL A 91 15.70 19.45 -6.01
CA VAL A 91 16.82 20.32 -6.31
C VAL A 91 17.32 19.84 -7.66
N ALA A 92 16.82 20.49 -8.71
CA ALA A 92 17.50 20.44 -9.99
C ALA A 92 18.99 20.71 -9.70
N PRO A 93 19.93 19.84 -10.11
CA PRO A 93 21.36 20.04 -9.84
C PRO A 93 21.86 21.42 -10.29
N ALA A 94 21.17 22.04 -11.25
CA ALA A 94 21.41 23.39 -11.74
C ALA A 94 21.18 24.51 -10.69
N LEU A 95 20.30 24.31 -9.70
CA LEU A 95 20.02 25.34 -8.68
C LEU A 95 21.01 25.31 -7.51
N MET A 96 21.67 24.18 -7.22
CA MET A 96 22.71 24.13 -6.18
C MET A 96 24.01 24.82 -6.60
N ALA A 97 24.28 24.93 -7.89
CA ALA A 97 25.46 25.63 -8.41
C ALA A 97 25.34 27.16 -8.38
N SER A 98 24.15 27.71 -8.09
CA SER A 98 23.86 29.15 -8.14
C SER A 98 23.49 29.77 -6.80
N LEU A 99 23.48 29.00 -5.72
CA LEU A 99 23.27 29.55 -4.38
C LEU A 99 24.58 30.16 -3.86
N PRO A 100 24.58 31.45 -3.50
CA PRO A 100 25.76 32.06 -2.86
C PRO A 100 26.02 31.36 -1.51
N PRO A 101 27.29 31.16 -1.12
CA PRO A 101 27.60 30.59 0.19
C PRO A 101 27.01 31.51 1.27
N VAL A 102 26.12 30.95 2.10
CA VAL A 102 25.66 31.64 3.31
C VAL A 102 26.89 31.84 4.18
N SER A 103 27.36 33.08 4.27
CA SER A 103 28.49 33.45 5.10
C SER A 103 28.19 33.12 6.57
N GLU A 104 29.21 32.76 7.34
CA GLU A 104 29.19 32.30 8.75
C GLU A 104 28.61 33.32 9.76
N GLN A 105 27.88 34.34 9.31
CA GLN A 105 27.36 35.43 10.12
C GLN A 105 25.83 35.52 9.98
N ALA A 106 25.15 34.39 10.20
CA ALA A 106 23.75 34.43 10.61
C ALA A 106 23.72 34.75 12.12
N PRO A 107 23.08 35.85 12.57
CA PRO A 107 22.93 36.10 14.00
C PRO A 107 22.18 34.93 14.64
N ALA A 108 22.70 34.45 15.77
CA ALA A 108 22.09 33.33 16.49
C ALA A 108 20.62 33.64 16.83
N PRO A 109 19.71 32.67 16.64
CA PRO A 109 18.31 32.88 16.97
C PRO A 109 18.21 33.15 18.48
N SER A 110 17.79 34.37 18.83
CA SER A 110 17.71 34.84 20.23
C SER A 110 16.32 34.63 20.84
N ALA A 111 15.44 33.88 20.18
CA ALA A 111 14.11 33.58 20.67
C ALA A 111 14.04 32.13 21.16
N PRO A 112 13.61 31.86 22.40
CA PRO A 112 13.35 30.49 22.83
C PRO A 112 12.22 29.91 21.98
N THR A 113 12.40 28.68 21.51
CA THR A 113 11.37 27.93 20.80
C THR A 113 10.18 27.72 21.74
N GLN A 114 9.06 28.40 21.48
CA GLN A 114 7.81 28.13 22.16
C GLN A 114 7.10 26.95 21.48
N ALA A 115 7.17 25.78 22.11
CA ALA A 115 6.16 24.75 21.90
C ALA A 115 5.05 24.98 22.93
N VAL A 116 3.87 25.43 22.47
CA VAL A 116 2.66 25.44 23.29
C VAL A 116 1.50 24.86 22.48
N PRO A 117 0.97 23.69 22.84
CA PRO A 117 -0.47 23.53 22.88
C PRO A 117 -0.97 24.25 24.15
N GLN A 118 -1.85 25.24 23.96
CA GLN A 118 -2.58 25.87 25.08
C GLN A 118 -3.50 24.82 25.72
N SER A 119 -3.10 24.27 26.86
CA SER A 119 -4.04 23.69 27.81
C SER A 119 -4.69 24.83 28.59
N GLY A 120 -5.94 25.14 28.27
CA GLY A 120 -6.71 26.21 28.90
C GLY A 120 -8.14 25.76 29.18
N ASP A 121 -8.35 25.30 30.41
CA ASP A 121 -9.54 25.43 31.26
C ASP A 121 -10.91 24.90 30.76
N ALA A 122 -11.35 23.79 31.36
CA ALA A 122 -12.78 23.52 31.60
C ALA A 122 -13.01 23.52 33.12
N PRO A 123 -14.01 24.25 33.64
CA PRO A 123 -14.18 24.42 35.07
C PRO A 123 -14.66 23.15 35.77
N ALA A 124 -14.09 22.91 36.94
CA ALA A 124 -14.39 21.81 37.84
C ALA A 124 -15.77 21.96 38.51
N VAL A 125 -16.48 20.84 38.66
CA VAL A 125 -17.40 20.61 39.79
C VAL A 125 -17.10 19.25 40.41
N THR A 126 -16.47 19.31 41.59
CA THR A 126 -16.38 18.33 42.68
C THR A 126 -17.80 17.86 43.07
N THR A 127 -18.15 16.60 43.31
CA THR A 127 -17.89 15.72 44.49
C THR A 127 -18.92 14.59 44.30
N LYS A 128 -18.67 13.30 44.47
CA LYS A 128 -18.61 12.60 45.75
C LYS A 128 -18.35 11.12 45.46
N ALA A 129 -17.30 10.59 46.08
CA ALA A 129 -17.07 9.15 46.17
C ALA A 129 -18.11 8.52 47.10
N GLU A 130 -18.69 7.39 46.72
CA GLU A 130 -19.20 6.43 47.70
C GLU A 130 -19.08 5.01 47.15
N SER A 131 -18.22 4.25 47.80
CA SER A 131 -18.02 2.81 47.65
C SER A 131 -19.28 2.04 48.01
N SER A 132 -19.62 0.96 47.28
CA SER A 132 -19.93 -0.34 47.90
C SER A 132 -20.39 -1.39 46.87
N ASN A 133 -19.62 -2.48 46.86
CA ASN A 133 -20.09 -3.86 46.89
C ASN A 133 -20.89 -4.43 45.69
N LEU A 134 -20.25 -5.39 44.99
CA LEU A 134 -20.90 -6.54 44.36
C LEU A 134 -21.76 -7.33 45.41
N PRO A 135 -22.69 -8.26 45.05
CA PRO A 135 -22.50 -9.29 44.02
C PRO A 135 -23.83 -9.68 43.29
N PRO A 136 -24.07 -10.93 42.81
CA PRO A 136 -24.48 -11.17 41.43
C PRO A 136 -25.85 -11.89 41.32
N GLU A 137 -26.19 -12.31 40.10
CA GLU A 137 -27.12 -13.40 39.75
C GLU A 137 -28.62 -13.09 39.69
N GLY A 138 -29.19 -13.52 38.56
CA GLY A 138 -30.60 -13.54 38.20
C GLY A 138 -30.73 -14.15 36.82
#